data_AF-A0A2T6B8J1-F1
#
_entry.id   AF-A0A2T6B8J1-F1
#
_cell.length_a   1.000
_cell.length_b   1.000
_cell.length_c   1.000
_cell.angle_alpha   90.00
_cell.angle_beta   90.00
_cell.angle_gamma   90.00
#
_symmetry.space_group_name_H-M   'P 1'
#
loop_
_entity.id
_entity.type
_entity.pdbx_description
1 polymer ?
#
loop_
_entity_poly.entity_id
_entity_poly.type
_entity_poly.pdbx_seq_one_letter_code
_entity_poly.pdbx_strand_id
1 'polypeptide(L)'
;MQILIYKTDLSVDRAPGWLAPTAPVRLRLEADGSVGAYADRPAGLFGLRPGGPVRIGALTGQARDLLAPALETGAALRVRVVELVPTQLAPDGRARIAVSVWGDPDRLRRLSPLLETLPPSEAEK
;
A
#
# COMPACT_ATOMS: atom_id res chain seq x y z
N MET A 1 -0.89 -14.33 -8.89
CA MET A 1 -0.72 -13.05 -8.18
C MET A 1 0.78 -12.73 -8.18
N GLN A 2 1.20 -11.70 -8.92
CA GLN A 2 2.60 -11.31 -9.11
C GLN A 2 2.89 -9.98 -8.40
N ILE A 3 4.16 -9.61 -8.26
CA ILE A 3 4.56 -8.29 -7.73
C ILE A 3 4.22 -7.23 -8.77
N LEU A 4 3.47 -6.21 -8.36
CA LEU A 4 3.13 -5.06 -9.18
C LEU A 4 4.01 -3.86 -8.84
N ILE A 5 4.23 -3.65 -7.54
CA ILE A 5 5.14 -2.65 -7.00
C ILE A 5 5.95 -3.33 -5.90
N TYR A 6 7.26 -3.44 -6.09
CA TYR A 6 8.16 -4.06 -5.12
C TYR A 6 8.27 -3.24 -3.83
N LYS A 7 8.38 -1.91 -3.96
CA LYS A 7 8.47 -0.99 -2.82
C LYS A 7 7.96 0.37 -3.24
N THR A 8 7.07 0.94 -2.43
CA THR A 8 6.66 2.34 -2.52
C THR A 8 6.44 2.90 -1.13
N ASP A 9 6.84 4.14 -0.93
CA ASP A 9 6.61 4.85 0.33
C ASP A 9 5.17 5.35 0.41
N LEU A 10 4.65 5.36 1.64
CA LEU A 10 3.40 6.03 1.98
C LEU A 10 3.70 7.46 2.43
N SER A 11 2.82 8.39 2.11
CA SER A 11 2.69 9.62 2.89
C SER A 11 2.10 9.23 4.25
N VAL A 12 2.96 9.13 5.27
CA VAL A 12 2.61 8.59 6.57
C VAL A 12 1.82 9.61 7.39
N ASP A 13 0.58 9.24 7.75
CA ASP A 13 -0.20 10.01 8.73
C ASP A 13 0.20 9.61 10.16
N ARG A 14 0.45 8.30 10.35
CA ARG A 14 0.82 7.73 11.65
C ARG A 14 1.52 6.38 11.49
N ALA A 15 2.47 6.11 12.37
CA ALA A 15 3.10 4.79 12.54
C ALA A 15 2.78 4.24 13.93
N PRO A 16 1.67 3.48 14.10
CA PRO A 16 1.30 2.92 15.39
C PRO A 16 2.32 1.90 15.89
N GLY A 17 2.58 1.84 17.20
CA GLY A 17 3.55 0.89 17.77
C GLY A 17 3.19 -0.59 17.64
N TRP A 18 1.95 -0.93 17.29
CA TRP A 18 1.53 -2.31 16.98
C TRP A 18 1.76 -2.69 15.51
N LEU A 19 2.09 -1.73 14.64
CA LEU A 19 2.37 -2.01 13.24
C LEU A 19 3.74 -2.67 13.13
N ALA A 20 3.84 -3.71 12.31
CA ALA A 20 5.07 -4.46 12.10
C ALA A 20 5.33 -4.64 10.60
N PRO A 21 6.57 -4.91 10.20
CA PRO A 21 6.85 -5.45 8.87
C PRO A 21 5.97 -6.67 8.59
N THR A 22 5.62 -6.89 7.33
CA THR A 22 4.68 -7.93 6.83
C THR A 22 3.21 -7.75 7.22
N ALA A 23 2.87 -6.72 8.01
CA ALA A 23 1.49 -6.42 8.36
C ALA A 23 0.64 -6.22 7.08
N PRO A 24 -0.56 -6.81 7.00
CA PRO A 24 -1.46 -6.61 5.88
C PRO A 24 -1.92 -5.15 5.86
N VAL A 25 -1.97 -4.59 4.66
CA VAL A 25 -2.50 -3.26 4.40
C VAL A 25 -3.67 -3.40 3.42
N ARG A 26 -4.74 -2.67 3.67
CA ARG A 26 -5.84 -2.48 2.74
C ARG A 26 -5.72 -1.09 2.12
N LEU A 27 -5.71 -1.04 0.80
CA LEU A 27 -5.83 0.20 0.07
C LEU A 27 -7.30 0.50 -0.19
N ARG A 28 -7.68 1.77 -0.11
CA ARG A 28 -9.01 2.25 -0.46
C ARG A 28 -8.87 3.50 -1.30
N LEU A 29 -9.62 3.55 -2.38
CA LEU A 29 -9.83 4.81 -3.10
C LEU A 29 -10.82 5.64 -2.30
N GLU A 30 -10.43 6.85 -1.95
CA GLU A 30 -11.25 7.81 -1.22
C GLU A 30 -12.04 8.68 -2.18
N ALA A 31 -13.08 9.36 -1.68
CA ALA A 31 -13.95 10.20 -2.50
C ALA A 31 -13.24 11.39 -3.17
N ASP A 32 -12.10 11.83 -2.61
CA ASP A 32 -11.24 12.88 -3.17
C ASP A 32 -10.26 12.36 -4.23
N GLY A 33 -10.33 11.06 -4.56
CA GLY A 33 -9.43 10.39 -5.50
C GLY A 33 -8.07 10.03 -4.90
N SER A 34 -7.83 10.26 -3.61
CA SER A 34 -6.63 9.76 -2.93
C SER A 34 -6.73 8.26 -2.66
N VAL A 35 -5.58 7.59 -2.49
CA VAL A 35 -5.55 6.16 -2.16
C VAL A 35 -5.05 5.99 -0.72
N GLY A 36 -5.98 5.84 0.21
CA GLY A 36 -5.70 5.64 1.63
C GLY A 36 -5.18 4.23 1.92
N ALA A 37 -4.20 4.13 2.82
CA ALA A 37 -3.63 2.88 3.31
C ALA A 37 -4.07 2.62 4.75
N TYR A 38 -4.65 1.44 5.00
CA TYR A 38 -5.22 1.05 6.28
C TYR A 38 -4.61 -0.26 6.76
N ALA A 39 -4.16 -0.29 8.01
CA ALA A 39 -3.74 -1.52 8.68
C ALA A 39 -4.73 -1.88 9.80
N ASP A 40 -4.90 -3.18 10.05
CA ASP A 40 -5.76 -3.64 11.14
C ASP A 40 -5.03 -3.57 12.48
N ARG A 41 -5.59 -2.79 13.39
CA ARG A 41 -5.19 -2.84 14.78
C ARG A 41 -5.63 -4.18 15.37
N PRO A 42 -4.75 -4.90 16.08
CA PRO A 42 -5.15 -6.10 16.82
C PRO A 42 -6.16 -5.75 17.92
N ALA A 43 -7.05 -6.69 18.23
CA ALA A 43 -7.94 -6.55 19.38
C ALA A 43 -7.12 -6.49 20.68
N GLY A 44 -7.59 -5.70 21.65
CA GLY A 44 -6.95 -5.61 22.96
C GLY A 44 -7.11 -6.88 23.80
N LEU A 45 -6.41 -6.93 24.94
CA LEU A 45 -6.55 -7.99 25.94
C LEU A 45 -8.03 -8.22 26.30
N PHE A 46 -8.45 -9.49 26.29
CA PHE A 46 -9.81 -9.96 26.59
C PHE A 46 -10.95 -9.25 25.83
N GLY A 47 -10.68 -8.67 24.65
CA GLY A 47 -11.73 -8.04 23.84
C GLY A 47 -12.26 -6.70 24.39
N LEU A 48 -11.63 -6.12 25.43
CA LEU A 48 -12.06 -4.83 25.99
C LEU A 48 -11.91 -3.67 24.99
N ARG A 49 -11.08 -3.85 23.96
CA ARG A 49 -10.93 -2.89 22.88
C ARG A 49 -11.06 -3.60 21.54
N PRO A 50 -12.12 -3.34 20.76
CA PRO A 50 -12.24 -3.92 19.43
C PRO A 50 -11.06 -3.47 18.55
N GLY A 51 -10.55 -4.41 17.76
CA GLY A 51 -9.59 -4.13 16.69
C GLY A 51 -10.27 -3.37 15.54
N GLY A 52 -9.52 -3.12 14.47
CA GLY A 52 -10.13 -2.59 13.25
C GLY A 52 -9.19 -1.73 12.39
N PRO A 53 -9.71 -1.25 11.25
CA PRO A 53 -8.93 -0.43 10.32
C PRO A 53 -8.44 0.85 10.98
N VAL A 54 -7.15 1.12 10.82
CA VAL A 54 -6.52 2.38 11.16
C VAL A 54 -5.80 2.88 9.92
N ARG A 55 -6.12 4.11 9.48
CA ARG A 55 -5.38 4.78 8.41
C ARG A 55 -3.96 5.03 8.89
N ILE A 56 -2.99 4.53 8.14
CA ILE A 56 -1.55 4.69 8.41
C ILE A 56 -0.90 5.70 7.47
N GLY A 57 -1.57 6.02 6.36
CA GLY A 57 -1.12 7.01 5.38
C GLY A 57 -1.89 6.91 4.08
N ALA A 58 -1.29 7.42 3.01
CA ALA A 58 -1.80 7.32 1.65
C ALA A 58 -0.68 7.00 0.66
N LEU A 59 -1.03 6.33 -0.45
CA LEU A 59 -0.16 6.27 -1.62
C LEU A 59 -0.16 7.63 -2.32
N THR A 60 0.99 8.00 -2.87
CA THR A 60 1.18 9.26 -3.60
C THR A 60 1.89 9.02 -4.92
N GLY A 61 1.86 10.03 -5.80
CA GLY A 61 2.55 10.02 -7.09
C GLY A 61 2.20 8.81 -7.96
N GLN A 62 3.22 8.25 -8.62
CA GLN A 62 3.05 7.18 -9.60
C GLN A 62 2.39 5.92 -9.02
N ALA A 63 2.66 5.55 -7.77
CA ALA A 63 2.05 4.37 -7.17
C ALA A 63 0.54 4.55 -6.98
N ARG A 64 0.09 5.77 -6.64
CA ARG A 64 -1.34 6.10 -6.56
C ARG A 64 -1.97 6.08 -7.95
N ASP A 65 -1.35 6.71 -8.93
CA ASP A 65 -1.89 6.80 -10.29
C ASP A 65 -1.97 5.42 -10.98
N LEU A 66 -1.02 4.53 -10.68
CA LEU A 66 -1.01 3.16 -11.17
C LEU A 66 -2.12 2.31 -10.54
N LEU A 67 -2.37 2.45 -9.24
CA LEU A 67 -3.25 1.55 -8.49
C LEU A 67 -4.68 2.07 -8.35
N ALA A 68 -4.93 3.37 -8.51
CA ALA A 68 -6.28 3.94 -8.40
C ALA A 68 -7.28 3.26 -9.36
N PRO A 69 -7.00 3.08 -10.67
CA PRO A 69 -7.95 2.40 -11.57
C PRO A 69 -8.21 0.94 -11.19
N ALA A 70 -7.20 0.26 -10.64
CA ALA A 70 -7.34 -1.10 -10.15
C ALA A 70 -8.28 -1.15 -8.93
N LEU A 71 -8.20 -0.16 -8.03
CA LEU A 71 -9.08 -0.05 -6.88
C LEU A 71 -10.52 0.32 -7.28
N GLU A 72 -10.71 1.21 -8.25
CA GLU A 72 -12.02 1.59 -8.80
C GLU A 72 -12.81 0.37 -9.30
N THR A 73 -12.12 -0.54 -9.98
CA THR A 73 -12.73 -1.75 -10.57
C THR A 73 -12.77 -2.95 -9.62
N GLY A 74 -12.44 -2.76 -8.34
CA GLY A 74 -12.43 -3.82 -7.33
C GLY A 74 -11.39 -4.91 -7.61
N ALA A 75 -10.23 -4.56 -8.18
CA ALA A 75 -9.15 -5.52 -8.36
C ALA A 75 -8.61 -6.01 -7.01
N ALA A 76 -8.37 -7.31 -6.92
CA ALA A 76 -7.79 -7.91 -5.74
C ALA A 76 -6.30 -7.52 -5.65
N LEU A 77 -5.97 -6.67 -4.69
CA LEU A 77 -4.60 -6.31 -4.35
C LEU A 77 -4.25 -6.86 -2.96
N ARG A 78 -3.14 -7.58 -2.88
CA ARG A 78 -2.49 -7.88 -1.61
C ARG A 78 -1.46 -6.80 -1.37
N VAL A 79 -1.48 -6.19 -0.19
CA VAL A 79 -0.49 -5.17 0.19
C VAL A 79 0.08 -5.51 1.56
N ARG A 80 1.38 -5.33 1.71
CA ARG A 80 2.12 -5.65 2.93
C ARG A 80 3.14 -4.57 3.20
N VAL A 81 3.29 -4.23 4.48
CA VAL A 81 4.43 -3.42 4.94
C VAL A 81 5.71 -4.20 4.67
N VAL A 82 6.67 -3.58 3.99
CA VAL A 82 8.02 -4.14 3.77
C VAL A 82 9.08 -3.38 4.55
N GLU A 83 8.81 -2.12 4.89
CA GLU A 83 9.68 -1.30 5.72
C GLU A 83 8.85 -0.44 6.67
N LEU A 84 9.32 -0.31 7.91
CA LEU A 84 8.75 0.54 8.93
C LEU A 84 9.88 1.18 9.72
N VAL A 85 9.99 2.50 9.63
CA VAL A 85 10.86 3.32 10.48
C VAL A 85 9.96 4.20 11.35
N PRO A 86 9.81 3.90 12.64
CA PRO A 86 9.07 4.75 13.58
C PRO A 86 9.72 6.14 13.75
N THR A 87 8.92 7.13 14.14
CA THR A 87 9.38 8.50 14.43
C THR A 87 10.57 8.53 15.41
N GLN A 88 10.54 7.71 16.47
CA GLN A 88 11.61 7.67 17.48
C GLN A 88 12.96 7.14 16.94
N LEU A 89 12.97 6.49 15.77
CA LEU A 89 14.17 5.94 15.14
C LEU A 89 14.56 6.71 13.88
N ALA A 90 13.74 7.66 13.43
CA ALA A 90 13.99 8.42 12.22
C ALA A 90 14.87 9.67 12.51
N PRO A 91 15.93 9.93 11.72
CA PRO A 91 16.83 11.08 11.95
C PRO A 91 16.14 12.45 11.90
N ASP A 92 15.05 12.55 11.13
CA ASP A 92 14.24 13.75 10.94
C ASP A 92 12.96 13.76 11.79
N GLY A 93 12.80 12.77 12.68
CA GLY A 93 11.59 12.61 13.50
C GLY A 93 10.33 12.28 12.69
N ARG A 94 10.46 11.83 11.43
CA ARG A 94 9.31 11.47 10.59
C ARG A 94 9.28 9.97 10.37
N ALA A 95 8.14 9.36 10.68
CA ALA A 95 7.96 7.95 10.41
C ALA A 95 7.96 7.67 8.90
N ARG A 96 8.53 6.53 8.49
CA ARG A 96 8.50 6.04 7.11
C ARG A 96 7.85 4.67 7.09
N ILE A 97 6.95 4.47 6.14
CA ILE A 97 6.29 3.19 5.91
C ILE A 97 6.38 2.93 4.41
N ALA A 98 6.99 1.81 4.04
CA ALA A 98 7.00 1.34 2.67
C ALA A 98 6.17 0.06 2.55
N VAL A 99 5.44 -0.05 1.45
CA VAL A 99 4.62 -1.23 1.14
C VAL A 99 5.03 -1.85 -0.19
N SER A 100 4.83 -3.16 -0.27
CA SER A 100 4.83 -3.91 -1.53
C SER A 100 3.39 -4.24 -1.91
N VAL A 101 3.11 -4.22 -3.21
CA VAL A 101 1.78 -4.47 -3.78
C VAL A 101 1.86 -5.63 -4.75
N TRP A 102 0.99 -6.61 -4.56
CA TRP A 102 0.84 -7.78 -5.40
C TRP A 102 -0.58 -7.86 -5.96
N GLY A 103 -0.72 -8.36 -7.17
CA GLY A 103 -2.01 -8.48 -7.84
C GLY A 103 -1.88 -9.20 -9.18
N ASP A 104 -2.81 -8.92 -10.08
CA ASP A 104 -2.82 -9.46 -11.43
C ASP A 104 -2.29 -8.40 -12.42
N PRO A 105 -1.11 -8.62 -13.04
CA PRO A 105 -0.50 -7.65 -13.94
C PRO A 105 -1.32 -7.42 -15.21
N ASP A 106 -2.00 -8.44 -15.73
CA ASP A 106 -2.80 -8.31 -16.96
C ASP A 106 -4.03 -7.45 -16.70
N ARG A 107 -4.62 -7.58 -15.50
CA ARG A 107 -5.70 -6.71 -15.07
C ARG A 107 -5.23 -5.27 -14.92
N LEU A 108 -4.02 -5.03 -14.41
CA LEU A 108 -3.47 -3.68 -14.30
C LEU A 108 -3.13 -3.05 -15.65
N ARG A 109 -2.55 -3.81 -16.57
CA ARG A 109 -2.27 -3.33 -17.94
C ARG A 109 -3.52 -2.87 -18.66
N ARG A 110 -4.64 -3.60 -18.52
CA ARG A 110 -5.94 -3.20 -19.09
C ARG A 110 -6.53 -1.93 -18.49
N LEU A 111 -6.20 -1.62 -17.25
CA LEU A 111 -6.81 -0.52 -16.48
C LEU A 111 -5.92 0.73 -16.44
N SER A 112 -4.64 0.60 -16.79
CA SER A 112 -3.70 1.70 -16.81
C SER A 112 -3.01 1.75 -18.17
N PRO A 113 -3.48 2.60 -19.11
CA PRO A 113 -2.81 2.87 -20.37
C PRO A 113 -1.36 3.37 -20.19
N LEU A 114 -1.01 3.86 -18.98
CA LEU A 114 0.36 4.25 -18.63
C LEU A 114 1.34 3.06 -18.65
N LEU A 115 0.88 1.84 -18.39
CA LEU A 115 1.71 0.62 -18.51
C LEU A 115 1.93 0.19 -19.97
N GLU A 116 1.12 0.68 -20.91
CA GLU A 116 1.25 0.37 -22.35
C GLU A 116 2.48 1.05 -22.98
N THR A 117 3.04 2.06 -22.31
CA THR A 117 4.25 2.78 -22.75
C THR A 117 5.56 2.21 -22.20
N LEU A 118 5.52 1.20 -21.33
CA LEU A 118 6.75 0.50 -20.93
C LEU A 118 7.11 -0.52 -22.02
N PRO A 119 8.28 -0.39 -22.70
CA PRO A 119 8.69 -1.37 -23.68
C PRO A 119 8.79 -2.75 -23.00
N PRO A 120 8.47 -3.85 -23.71
CA PRO A 120 8.62 -5.20 -23.21
C PRO A 120 10.11 -5.48 -23.00
N SER A 121 10.62 -5.12 -21.82
CA SER A 121 11.97 -5.45 -21.37
C SER A 121 11.97 -6.89 -20.90
N GLU A 122 12.58 -7.75 -21.72
CA GLU A 122 13.10 -9.07 -21.40
C GLU A 122 12.08 -10.22 -21.30
N ALA A 123 11.39 -10.48 -22.40
CA ALA A 123 11.31 -11.87 -22.87
C ALA A 123 12.52 -12.10 -23.78
N GLU A 124 13.28 -13.17 -23.54
CA GLU A 124 14.51 -13.56 -24.25
C GLU A 124 15.77 -12.72 -23.99
N LYS A 125 16.55 -13.18 -23.01
CA LYS A 125 17.91 -13.66 -23.30
C LYS A 125 18.30 -14.83 -22.42
#